data_AF-A0A803NE22-F1
#
_entry.id   AF-A0A803NE22-F1
#
_cell.length_a   1.000
_cell.length_b   1.000
_cell.length_c   1.000
_cell.angle_alpha   90.00
_cell.angle_beta   90.00
_cell.angle_gamma   90.00
#
_symmetry.space_group_name_H-M   'P 1'
#
loop_
_entity.id
_entity.type
_entity.pdbx_description
1 polymer ?
#
loop_
_entity_poly.entity_id
_entity_poly.type
_entity_poly.pdbx_seq_one_letter_code
_entity_poly.pdbx_strand_id
1 'polypeptide(L)' 'MTKFLVVDVSLVYNAIVGRPMIHDVQAVVSTYHMPMIYVSNNGFLERVRGSRTMARECYVTALKQPCQQPPIDGVG' A
#
# COMPACT_ATOMS: atom_id res chain seq x y z
N MET A 1 7.32 13.00 11.16
CA MET A 1 7.01 13.34 9.74
C MET A 1 7.72 12.31 8.88
N THR A 2 7.00 11.35 8.31
CA THR A 2 7.58 10.29 7.48
C THR A 2 7.59 10.77 6.02
N LYS A 3 8.74 10.68 5.35
CA LYS A 3 8.85 10.98 3.91
C LYS A 3 8.35 9.78 3.12
N PHE A 4 7.58 10.02 2.07
CA PHE A 4 7.08 8.98 1.16
C PHE A 4 7.30 9.39 -0.30
N LEU A 5 7.39 8.40 -1.19
CA LEU A 5 7.45 8.60 -2.62
C LEU A 5 6.06 8.35 -3.20
N VAL A 6 5.57 9.30 -4.01
CA VAL A 6 4.37 9.10 -4.82
C VAL A 6 4.81 8.58 -6.18
N VAL A 7 4.26 7.43 -6.57
CA VAL A 7 4.53 6.81 -7.87
C VAL A 7 3.22 6.81 -8.65
N ASP A 8 3.18 7.58 -9.73
CA ASP A 8 2.01 7.65 -10.62
C ASP A 8 2.09 6.55 -11.68
N VAL A 9 1.82 5.32 -11.26
CA VAL A 9 1.83 4.13 -12.12
C VAL A 9 0.67 3.23 -11.71
N SER A 10 0.00 2.64 -12.70
CA SER A 10 -1.01 1.61 -12.44
C SER A 10 -0.34 0.36 -11.84
N LEU A 11 -0.57 0.12 -10.55
CA LEU A 11 -0.02 -1.01 -9.80
C LEU A 11 -1.14 -1.75 -9.07
N VAL A 12 -0.92 -3.04 -8.81
CA VAL A 12 -1.78 -3.88 -7.94
C VAL A 12 -1.87 -3.38 -6.50
N TYR A 13 -0.97 -2.47 -6.10
CA TYR A 13 -0.83 -1.99 -4.73
C TYR A 13 -1.03 -0.47 -4.68
N ASN A 14 -1.87 -0.02 -3.75
CA ASN A 14 -2.10 1.41 -3.53
C ASN A 14 -0.97 2.08 -2.72
N ALA A 15 -0.28 1.31 -1.87
CA ALA A 15 0.81 1.81 -1.04
C ALA A 15 1.76 0.68 -0.65
N ILE A 16 3.05 0.99 -0.54
CA ILE A 16 4.07 0.10 -0.01
C ILE A 16 4.58 0.71 1.30
N VAL A 17 4.31 0.05 2.41
CA VAL A 17 4.67 0.53 3.74
C VAL A 17 5.95 -0.17 4.20
N GLY A 18 7.02 0.61 4.34
CA GLY A 18 8.30 0.10 4.83
C GLY A 18 8.36 -0.02 6.36
N ARG A 19 9.38 -0.72 6.85
CA ARG A 19 9.68 -0.85 8.29
C ARG A 19 9.79 0.48 9.03
N PRO A 20 10.40 1.55 8.49
CA PRO A 20 10.46 2.84 9.19
C PRO A 20 9.07 3.37 9.54
N MET A 21 8.14 3.38 8.57
CA MET A 21 6.78 3.84 8.81
C MET A 21 6.04 2.94 9.81
N ILE A 22 6.18 1.61 9.70
CA ILE A 22 5.58 0.65 10.65
C ILE A 22 6.06 0.95 12.08
N HIS A 23 7.35 1.22 12.26
CA HIS A 23 7.90 1.57 13.56
C HIS A 23 7.39 2.94 14.05
N ASP A 24 7.36 3.95 13.19
CA ASP A 24 6.92 5.30 13.53
C ASP A 24 5.47 5.33 14.04
N VAL A 25 4.58 4.52 13.45
CA VAL A 25 3.16 4.43 13.87
C VAL A 25 2.90 3.35 14.91
N GLN A 26 3.95 2.78 15.50
CA GLN A 26 3.88 1.71 16.51
C GLN A 26 3.02 0.52 16.04
N ALA A 27 3.13 0.18 14.76
CA ALA A 27 2.25 -0.77 14.13
C ALA A 27 2.69 -2.23 14.33
N VAL A 28 1.69 -3.10 14.49
CA VAL A 28 1.84 -4.55 14.53
C VAL A 28 1.08 -5.14 13.36
N VAL A 29 1.79 -5.87 12.51
CA VAL A 29 1.24 -6.51 11.32
C VAL A 29 1.20 -8.03 11.54
N SER A 30 0.04 -8.64 11.35
CA SER A 30 -0.07 -10.10 11.28
C SER A 30 -0.23 -10.53 9.83
N THR A 31 0.72 -11.31 9.33
CA THR A 31 0.67 -11.86 7.96
C THR A 31 -0.39 -12.95 7.84
N TYR A 32 -0.58 -13.76 8.89
CA TYR A 32 -1.54 -14.86 8.89
C TYR A 32 -2.98 -14.37 8.91
N HIS A 33 -3.33 -13.47 9.85
CA HIS A 33 -4.68 -12.95 9.96
C HIS A 33 -4.95 -11.75 9.04
N MET A 34 -3.89 -11.16 8.47
CA MET A 34 -3.89 -9.95 7.64
C MET A 34 -4.37 -8.62 8.28
N PRO A 35 -4.46 -8.40 9.61
CA PRO A 35 -4.60 -7.05 10.14
C PRO A 35 -3.25 -6.35 10.31
N MET A 36 -3.28 -5.03 10.18
CA MET A 36 -2.29 -4.11 10.74
C MET A 36 -2.99 -3.25 11.79
N ILE A 37 -2.50 -3.27 13.01
CA ILE A 37 -2.92 -2.38 14.08
C ILE A 37 -1.87 -1.28 14.20
N TYR A 38 -2.26 -0.03 14.40
CA TYR A 38 -1.35 1.11 14.56
C TYR A 38 -1.93 2.15 15.52
N VAL A 39 -1.10 3.08 15.97
CA VAL A 39 -1.53 4.22 16.78
C VAL A 39 -1.76 5.42 15.86
N SER A 40 -2.97 5.96 15.86
CA SER A 40 -3.30 7.13 15.04
C SER A 40 -2.76 8.42 15.64
N ASN A 41 -2.83 9.52 14.89
CA ASN A 41 -2.37 10.83 15.36
C ASN A 41 -3.07 11.30 16.64
N ASN A 42 -4.24 10.74 16.95
CA ASN A 42 -5.02 11.06 18.14
C ASN A 42 -4.67 10.16 19.33
N GLY A 43 -3.68 9.26 19.18
CA GLY A 43 -3.24 8.32 20.22
C GLY A 43 -4.12 7.07 20.33
N PHE A 44 -5.13 6.90 19.48
CA PHE A 44 -6.01 5.73 19.51
C PHE A 44 -5.47 4.57 18.68
N LEU A 45 -5.74 3.35 19.13
CA LEU A 45 -5.48 2.14 18.37
C LEU A 45 -6.47 2.01 17.22
N GLU A 46 -5.96 1.98 16.01
CA GLU A 46 -6.73 1.78 14.78
C GLU A 46 -6.27 0.50 14.07
N ARG A 47 -7.15 -0.06 13.24
CA ARG A 47 -6.91 -1.33 12.56
C ARG A 47 -7.27 -1.26 11.09
N VAL A 48 -6.28 -1.53 10.25
CA VAL A 48 -6.50 -1.86 8.84
C VAL A 48 -6.67 -3.38 8.72
N ARG A 49 -7.71 -3.83 8.02
CA ARG A 49 -7.91 -5.26 7.70
C ARG A 49 -7.60 -5.50 6.23
N GLY A 50 -6.66 -6.40 5.97
CA GLY A 50 -6.49 -6.99 4.65
C GLY A 50 -7.60 -8.00 4.34
N SER A 51 -7.89 -8.18 3.06
CA SER A 51 -8.80 -9.20 2.54
C SER A 51 -8.10 -10.00 1.46
N ARG A 52 -8.03 -11.33 1.65
CA ARG A 52 -7.43 -12.23 0.67
C ARG A 52 -8.19 -12.23 -0.65
N THR A 53 -9.52 -12.14 -0.59
CA THR A 53 -10.38 -12.10 -1.78
C THR A 53 -10.10 -10.84 -2.59
N MET A 54 -10.09 -9.68 -1.93
CA MET A 54 -9.77 -8.41 -2.60
C MET A 54 -8.36 -8.42 -3.19
N ALA A 55 -7.37 -8.92 -2.44
CA ALA A 55 -6.00 -9.01 -2.95
C ALA A 55 -5.90 -9.88 -4.21
N ARG A 56 -6.65 -11.00 -4.26
CA ARG A 56 -6.71 -11.88 -5.44
C ARG A 56 -7.38 -11.17 -6.63
N GLU A 57 -8.47 -10.46 -6.38
CA GLU A 57 -9.20 -9.70 -7.41
C GLU A 57 -8.35 -8.56 -7.97
N CYS A 58 -7.64 -7.81 -7.13
CA CYS A 58 -6.69 -6.78 -7.56
C CYS A 58 -5.58 -7.37 -8.43
N TYR A 59 -5.00 -8.51 -8.03
CA TYR A 59 -3.96 -9.19 -8.81
C TYR A 59 -4.45 -9.62 -10.20
N VAL A 60 -5.62 -10.26 -10.28
CA VAL A 60 -6.20 -10.68 -11.55
C VAL A 60 -6.57 -9.49 -12.43
N THR A 61 -7.12 -8.42 -11.85
CA THR A 61 -7.50 -7.20 -12.57
C THR A 61 -6.28 -6.53 -13.19
N ALA A 62 -5.19 -6.40 -12.44
CA ALA A 62 -3.97 -5.78 -12.96
C ALA A 62 -3.29 -6.61 -14.04
N LEU A 63 -3.36 -7.95 -13.99
CA LEU A 63 -2.87 -8.79 -15.10
C LEU A 63 -3.68 -8.60 -16.39
N LYS A 64 -4.95 -8.21 -16.28
CA LYS A 64 -5.84 -7.97 -17.42
C LYS A 64 -5.75 -6.55 -17.97
N GLN A 65 -5.30 -5.60 -17.16
CA GLN A 65 -5.04 -4.24 -17.60
C GLN A 65 -3.60 -4.16 -18.10
N PRO A 66 -3.35 -3.93 -19.40
CA PRO A 66 -2.00 -3.62 -19.84
C PRO A 66 -1.53 -2.40 -19.05
N CYS A 67 -0.31 -2.45 -18.51
CA CYS A 67 0.32 -1.30 -17.86
C CYS A 67 0.13 -0.10 -18.77
N GLN A 68 -0.73 0.86 -18.40
CA GLN A 68 -0.76 2.13 -19.09
C GLN A 68 0.55 2.81 -18.73
N GLN A 69 1.52 2.68 -19.64
CA GLN A 69 2.69 3.52 -19.61
C GLN A 69 2.18 4.94 -19.84
N PRO A 70 2.43 5.89 -18.93
CA PRO A 70 2.27 7.29 -19.29
C PRO A 70 3.14 7.55 -20.54
N PRO A 71 2.68 8.39 -21.48
CA PRO A 71 3.47 8.71 -22.67
C PRO A 71 4.87 9.13 -22.23
N ILE A 72 5.87 8.52 -22.86
CA ILE A 72 7.28 8.86 -22.66
C ILE A 72 7.50 10.20 -23.37
N ASP A 73 6.98 11.28 -22.78
CA ASP A 73 7.21 12.62 -23.29
C ASP A 73 8.64 13.02 -22.91
N GLY A 74 9.53 12.82 -23.88
CA GLY A 74 10.64 13.72 -24.18
C GLY A 74 11.74 13.84 -23.12
N VAL A 75 12.88 13.22 -23.41
CA VAL A 75 14.18 13.82 -23.09
C VAL A 75 14.16 15.28 -23.55
N GLY A 76 14.41 16.19 -22.60
CA GLY A 76 14.70 17.60 -22.79
C GLY A 76 15.55 18.08 -21.63
#